data_AF-A0A920QLF9-F1
#
_entry.id   AF-A0A920QLF9-F1
#
_cell.length_a   1.000
_cell.length_b   1.000
_cell.length_c   1.000
_cell.angle_alpha   90.00
_cell.angle_beta   90.00
_cell.angle_gamma   90.00
#
_symmetry.space_group_name_H-M   'P 1'
#
loop_
_entity.id
_entity.type
_entity.pdbx_description
1 polymer ?
#
loop_
_entity_poly.entity_id
_entity_poly.type
_entity_poly.pdbx_seq_one_letter_code
_entity_poly.pdbx_strand_id
1 'polypeptide(L)'
;MGLATSLARELFIPFTIGGGINSLNDIHALVNAGADKVSVNTAAISNPDLVTEGAKHFGSQCIVVAIDARKSKINSNEDHTENSKVKWEVFSHGGSHPRALMLLPGQKKLNQEGLEKYSDKYGSTDIRMVLSLN
;
A
#
# COMPACT_ATOMS: atom_id res chain seq x y z
N MET A 1 15.69 -11.68 7.61
CA MET A 1 15.54 -11.78 9.08
C MET A 1 16.74 -11.21 9.84
N GLY A 2 17.99 -11.55 9.50
CA GLY A 2 19.17 -11.08 10.27
C GLY A 2 19.25 -9.57 10.51
N LEU A 3 18.99 -8.74 9.49
CA LEU A 3 19.05 -7.28 9.62
C LEU A 3 18.01 -6.71 10.62
N ALA A 4 16.78 -7.24 10.61
CA ALA A 4 15.71 -6.77 11.48
C ALA A 4 16.06 -6.96 12.97
N THR A 5 16.51 -8.17 13.31
CA THR A 5 16.92 -8.50 14.68
C THR A 5 18.15 -7.70 15.12
N SER A 6 19.11 -7.44 14.22
CA SER A 6 20.24 -6.57 14.53
C SER A 6 19.81 -5.14 14.83
N LEU A 7 18.88 -4.58 14.05
CA LEU A 7 18.35 -3.23 14.28
C LEU A 7 17.58 -3.14 15.61
N ALA A 8 16.73 -4.13 15.90
CA ALA A 8 15.94 -4.15 17.13
C ALA A 8 16.79 -4.20 18.42
N ARG A 9 18.04 -4.69 18.35
CA ARG A 9 18.96 -4.69 19.49
C ARG A 9 19.57 -3.32 19.80
N GLU A 10 19.69 -2.47 18.78
CA GLU A 10 20.37 -1.17 18.87
C GLU A 10 19.39 0.00 18.90
N LEU A 11 18.18 -0.17 18.36
CA LEU A 11 17.16 0.87 18.24
C LEU A 11 16.03 0.68 19.26
N PHE A 12 15.85 1.67 20.13
CA PHE A 12 14.74 1.76 21.08
C PHE A 12 13.63 2.71 20.61
N ILE A 13 13.45 2.82 19.29
CA ILE A 13 12.39 3.62 18.66
C ILE A 13 11.48 2.72 17.82
N PRO A 14 10.20 3.08 17.64
CA PRO A 14 9.33 2.29 16.79
C PRO A 14 9.79 2.28 15.33
N PHE A 15 9.78 1.12 14.69
CA PHE A 15 10.13 0.98 13.28
C PHE A 15 9.17 0.05 12.52
N THR A 16 9.10 0.28 11.20
CA THR A 16 8.26 -0.48 10.29
C THR A 16 9.13 -1.23 9.29
N ILE A 17 8.86 -2.53 9.08
CA ILE A 17 9.53 -3.32 8.04
C ILE A 17 8.54 -3.68 6.94
N GLY A 18 8.94 -3.50 5.69
CA GLY A 18 8.17 -3.92 4.52
C GLY A 18 9.02 -4.69 3.51
N GLY A 19 8.34 -5.29 2.53
CA GLY A 19 8.96 -6.01 1.41
C GLY A 19 8.95 -7.53 1.59
N GLY A 20 8.45 -8.24 0.56
CA GLY A 20 8.48 -9.70 0.51
C GLY A 20 7.49 -10.45 1.42
N ILE A 21 6.55 -9.75 2.05
CA ILE A 21 5.56 -10.34 2.98
C ILE A 21 4.41 -10.93 2.16
N ASN A 22 4.20 -12.25 2.24
CA ASN A 22 3.13 -12.94 1.50
C ASN A 22 2.30 -13.90 2.37
N SER A 23 2.65 -14.07 3.65
CA SER A 23 1.96 -14.98 4.58
C SER A 23 1.91 -14.45 6.01
N LEU A 24 1.04 -15.02 6.85
CA LEU A 24 0.99 -14.72 8.29
C LEU A 24 2.30 -15.07 9.00
N ASN A 25 3.00 -16.12 8.55
CA ASN A 25 4.28 -16.52 9.11
C ASN A 25 5.36 -15.47 8.85
N ASP A 26 5.35 -14.81 7.69
CA ASP A 26 6.28 -13.72 7.39
C ASP A 26 6.05 -12.54 8.35
N ILE A 27 4.77 -12.20 8.59
CA ILE A 27 4.38 -11.15 9.54
C ILE A 27 4.85 -11.51 10.95
N HIS A 28 4.52 -12.72 11.42
CA HIS A 28 4.91 -13.22 12.74
C HIS A 28 6.42 -13.14 12.95
N ALA A 29 7.19 -13.56 11.95
CA ALA A 29 8.65 -13.57 12.05
C ALA A 29 9.25 -12.14 12.09
N LEU A 30 8.65 -11.16 11.41
CA LEU A 30 9.08 -9.76 11.47
C LEU A 30 8.72 -9.10 12.81
N VAL A 31 7.51 -9.35 13.32
CA VAL A 31 7.09 -8.86 14.64
C VAL A 31 8.00 -9.43 15.73
N ASN A 32 8.27 -10.74 15.71
CA ASN A 32 9.20 -11.37 16.66
C ASN A 32 10.66 -10.91 16.50
N ALA A 33 11.04 -10.43 15.31
CA ALA A 33 12.35 -9.82 15.10
C ALA A 33 12.44 -8.39 15.68
N GLY A 34 11.33 -7.83 16.18
CA GLY A 34 11.26 -6.55 16.87
C GLY A 34 10.54 -5.44 16.09
N ALA A 35 9.93 -5.74 14.93
CA ALA A 35 9.19 -4.71 14.19
C ALA A 35 7.88 -4.33 14.88
N ASP A 36 7.66 -3.05 15.12
CA ASP A 36 6.39 -2.53 15.66
C ASP A 36 5.26 -2.68 14.65
N LYS A 37 5.59 -2.47 13.37
CA LYS A 37 4.66 -2.56 12.25
C LYS A 37 5.25 -3.29 11.06
N VAL A 38 4.37 -3.93 10.30
CA VAL A 38 4.68 -4.55 9.02
C VAL A 38 3.95 -3.87 7.88
N SER A 39 4.68 -3.54 6.81
CA SER A 39 4.12 -2.92 5.62
C SER A 39 3.89 -3.95 4.51
N VAL A 40 2.62 -4.10 4.12
CA VAL A 40 2.16 -4.96 3.02
C VAL A 40 1.68 -4.10 1.86
N ASN A 41 2.09 -4.45 0.64
CA ASN A 41 1.67 -3.76 -0.59
C ASN A 41 1.12 -4.77 -1.60
N THR A 42 2.01 -5.50 -2.28
CA THR A 42 1.64 -6.46 -3.33
C THR A 42 0.66 -7.51 -2.80
N ALA A 43 0.96 -8.10 -1.64
CA ALA A 43 0.10 -9.09 -1.01
C ALA A 43 -1.25 -8.51 -0.57
N ALA A 44 -1.34 -7.22 -0.22
CA ALA A 44 -2.62 -6.60 0.11
C ALA A 44 -3.55 -6.51 -1.11
N ILE A 45 -2.99 -6.44 -2.32
CA ILE A 45 -3.74 -6.40 -3.58
C ILE A 45 -4.08 -7.82 -4.06
N SER A 46 -3.12 -8.76 -3.99
CA SER A 46 -3.32 -10.12 -4.52
C SER A 46 -4.03 -11.05 -3.55
N ASN A 47 -3.90 -10.80 -2.24
CA ASN A 47 -4.52 -11.57 -1.16
C ASN A 47 -4.99 -10.62 -0.03
N PRO A 48 -6.11 -9.91 -0.21
CA PRO A 48 -6.63 -8.99 0.80
C PRO A 48 -6.93 -9.64 2.16
N ASP A 49 -7.18 -10.96 2.17
CA ASP A 49 -7.46 -11.70 3.40
C ASP A 49 -6.25 -11.70 4.34
N LEU A 50 -5.02 -11.70 3.81
CA LEU A 50 -3.79 -11.59 4.62
C LEU A 50 -3.79 -10.34 5.51
N VAL A 51 -4.32 -9.22 5.01
CA VAL A 51 -4.43 -7.97 5.78
C VAL A 51 -5.41 -8.16 6.93
N THR A 52 -6.56 -8.77 6.66
CA THR A 52 -7.62 -9.01 7.65
C THR A 52 -7.17 -10.02 8.70
N GLU A 53 -6.57 -11.13 8.29
CA GLU A 53 -6.03 -12.15 9.18
C GLU A 53 -4.87 -11.61 10.00
N GLY A 54 -3.98 -10.83 9.39
CA GLY A 54 -2.87 -10.17 10.08
C GLY A 54 -3.38 -9.22 11.16
N ALA A 55 -4.37 -8.38 10.84
CA ALA A 55 -4.97 -7.47 11.80
C ALA A 55 -5.64 -8.20 12.97
N LYS A 56 -6.30 -9.34 12.70
CA LYS A 56 -6.91 -10.18 13.74
C LYS A 56 -5.88 -10.81 14.68
N HIS A 57 -4.73 -11.26 14.15
CA HIS A 57 -3.71 -11.96 14.94
C HIS A 57 -2.74 -11.01 15.67
N PHE A 58 -2.33 -9.91 15.03
CA PHE A 58 -1.28 -9.01 15.52
C PHE A 58 -1.81 -7.64 15.98
N GLY A 59 -3.11 -7.39 15.77
CA GLY A 59 -3.75 -6.11 15.97
C GLY A 59 -3.63 -5.19 14.75
N SER A 60 -4.70 -4.44 14.46
CA SER A 60 -4.77 -3.50 13.34
C SER A 60 -3.60 -2.52 13.29
N GLN A 61 -3.16 -2.04 14.45
CA GLN A 61 -2.06 -1.08 14.57
C GLN A 61 -0.71 -1.60 14.06
N CYS A 62 -0.53 -2.92 14.01
CA CYS A 62 0.69 -3.59 13.54
C CYS A 62 0.71 -3.70 12.01
N ILE A 63 -0.46 -3.66 11.36
CA ILE A 63 -0.56 -3.86 9.91
C ILE A 63 -0.68 -2.52 9.20
N VAL A 64 0.25 -2.29 8.28
CA VAL A 64 0.31 -1.10 7.45
C VAL A 64 0.15 -1.50 6.00
N VAL A 65 -0.84 -0.93 5.31
CA VAL A 65 -1.01 -1.15 3.87
C VAL A 65 -0.36 0.00 3.11
N ALA A 66 0.66 -0.32 2.31
CA ALA A 66 1.28 0.63 1.40
C ALA A 66 0.66 0.51 0.01
N ILE A 67 0.24 1.65 -0.55
CA ILE A 67 -0.41 1.73 -1.86
C ILE A 67 0.37 2.72 -2.72
N ASP A 68 0.88 2.25 -3.85
CA ASP A 68 1.47 3.07 -4.89
C ASP A 68 0.42 3.32 -5.98
N ALA A 69 -0.04 4.55 -6.16
CA ALA A 69 -1.02 4.93 -7.19
C ALA A 69 -0.39 5.91 -8.19
N ARG A 70 -0.63 5.70 -9.49
CA ARG A 70 -0.20 6.64 -10.54
C ARG A 70 -1.36 7.09 -11.42
N LYS A 71 -1.31 8.35 -11.82
CA LYS A 71 -2.23 9.02 -12.74
C LYS A 71 -1.73 8.81 -14.18
N SER A 72 -2.57 8.25 -15.03
CA SER A 72 -2.30 8.11 -16.47
C SER A 72 -3.35 8.88 -17.28
N LYS A 73 -2.91 9.49 -18.39
CA LYS A 73 -3.82 10.11 -19.37
C LYS A 73 -4.28 9.02 -20.33
N ILE A 74 -5.59 8.85 -20.45
CA ILE A 74 -6.17 8.05 -21.52
C ILE A 74 -6.31 8.98 -22.73
N ASN A 75 -5.49 8.75 -23.76
CA ASN A 75 -5.72 9.32 -25.07
C ASN A 75 -6.81 8.47 -25.75
N SER A 76 -8.07 8.89 -25.65
CA SER A 76 -9.14 8.29 -26.44
C SER A 76 -9.01 8.79 -27.88
N ASN A 77 -8.49 7.95 -28.78
CA ASN A 77 -8.42 8.26 -30.22
C ASN A 77 -9.80 8.32 -30.91
N GLU A 78 -10.90 8.15 -30.17
CA GLU A 78 -12.26 8.01 -30.72
C GLU A 78 -13.20 9.18 -30.40
N ASP A 79 -12.78 10.16 -29.57
CA ASP A 79 -13.58 11.35 -29.30
C ASP A 79 -12.78 12.59 -29.71
N HIS A 80 -13.25 13.33 -30.73
CA HIS A 80 -12.76 14.67 -31.09
C HIS A 80 -13.08 15.75 -30.03
N THR A 81 -13.32 15.35 -28.79
CA THR A 81 -13.49 16.27 -27.67
C THR A 81 -12.19 16.31 -26.87
N GLU A 82 -11.73 17.52 -26.57
CA GLU A 82 -10.46 17.85 -25.90
C GLU A 82 -10.41 17.38 -24.42
N ASN A 83 -11.24 16.41 -24.05
CA ASN A 83 -11.43 15.96 -22.68
C ASN A 83 -10.62 14.68 -22.42
N SER A 84 -9.30 14.85 -22.24
CA SER A 84 -8.39 13.77 -21.83
C SER A 84 -8.90 13.13 -20.53
N LYS A 85 -9.45 11.91 -20.61
CA LYS A 85 -9.90 11.19 -19.40
C LYS A 85 -8.69 10.75 -18.59
N VAL A 86 -8.74 11.02 -17.29
CA VAL A 86 -7.72 10.60 -16.33
C VAL A 86 -8.08 9.23 -15.78
N LYS A 87 -7.09 8.33 -15.66
CA LYS A 87 -7.21 7.06 -14.95
C LYS A 87 -6.17 6.96 -13.85
N TRP A 88 -6.58 6.44 -12.69
CA TRP A 88 -5.66 6.05 -11.62
C TRP A 88 -5.47 4.55 -11.60
N GLU A 89 -4.23 4.12 -11.45
CA GLU A 89 -3.84 2.71 -11.37
C GLU A 89 -2.99 2.47 -10.14
N VAL A 90 -3.20 1.33 -9.48
CA VAL A 90 -2.39 0.92 -8.33
C VAL A 90 -1.28 0.00 -8.83
N PHE A 91 -0.08 0.16 -8.30
CA PHE A 91 1.07 -0.61 -8.71
C PHE A 91 1.52 -1.55 -7.61
N SER A 92 1.99 -2.72 -8.03
CA SER A 92 2.61 -3.74 -7.18
C SER A 92 4.05 -3.99 -7.61
N HIS A 93 4.76 -4.89 -6.90
CA HIS A 93 6.13 -5.30 -7.21
C HIS A 93 7.09 -4.11 -7.38
N GLY A 94 7.05 -3.17 -6.42
CA GLY A 94 7.89 -1.97 -6.44
C GLY A 94 7.56 -0.97 -7.55
N GLY A 95 6.33 -0.96 -8.06
CA GLY A 95 5.91 0.01 -9.07
C GLY A 95 5.96 -0.49 -10.52
N SER A 96 6.22 -1.77 -10.73
CA SER A 96 6.47 -2.36 -12.06
C SER A 96 5.22 -3.00 -12.69
N HIS A 97 4.23 -3.38 -11.88
CA HIS A 97 3.05 -4.10 -12.35
C HIS A 97 1.77 -3.30 -12.06
N PRO A 98 1.15 -2.67 -13.09
CA PRO A 98 -0.10 -1.94 -12.92
C PRO A 98 -1.26 -2.90 -12.65
N ARG A 99 -2.17 -2.47 -11.77
CA ARG A 99 -3.42 -3.13 -11.43
C ARG A 99 -4.53 -2.07 -11.48
N ALA A 100 -5.70 -2.47 -11.95
CA ALA A 100 -6.88 -1.61 -11.90
C ALA A 100 -7.13 -1.19 -10.43
N LEU A 101 -7.60 0.04 -10.23
CA LEU A 101 -7.93 0.55 -8.91
C LEU A 101 -8.96 -0.38 -8.26
N MET A 102 -8.52 -1.16 -7.27
CA MET A 102 -9.38 -2.04 -6.49
C MET A 102 -9.61 -1.39 -5.14
N LEU A 103 -10.87 -1.17 -4.78
CA LEU A 103 -11.24 -0.75 -3.43
C LEU A 103 -10.90 -1.90 -2.48
N LEU A 104 -9.92 -1.71 -1.59
CA LEU A 104 -9.71 -2.66 -0.50
C LEU A 104 -10.97 -2.66 0.39
N PRO A 105 -11.54 -3.83 0.73
CA PRO A 105 -12.71 -3.90 1.59
C PRO A 105 -12.52 -3.10 2.88
N GLY A 106 -13.48 -2.22 3.21
CA GLY A 106 -13.47 -1.43 4.44
C GLY A 106 -12.65 -0.13 4.43
N GLN A 107 -11.91 0.19 3.36
CA GLN A 107 -11.14 1.43 3.28
C GLN A 107 -11.99 2.59 2.71
N LYS A 108 -12.52 3.43 3.60
CA LYS A 108 -13.37 4.60 3.24
C LYS A 108 -12.63 5.75 2.52
N LYS A 109 -11.30 5.69 2.34
CA LYS A 109 -10.48 6.87 1.99
C LYS A 109 -9.69 6.83 0.68
N LEU A 110 -9.56 5.69 0.00
CA LEU A 110 -8.84 5.64 -1.27
C LEU A 110 -9.80 5.38 -2.44
N ASN A 111 -10.38 6.45 -2.95
CA ASN A 111 -11.13 6.48 -4.20
C ASN A 111 -10.47 7.44 -5.19
N GLN A 112 -10.92 7.40 -6.45
CA GLN A 112 -10.41 8.28 -7.51
C GLN A 112 -10.49 9.77 -7.11
N GLU A 113 -11.60 10.21 -6.53
CA GLU A 113 -11.77 11.61 -6.08
C GLU A 113 -10.73 12.03 -5.02
N GLY A 114 -10.38 11.14 -4.09
CA GLY A 114 -9.37 11.41 -3.07
C GLY A 114 -7.97 11.54 -3.66
N LEU A 115 -7.64 10.70 -4.64
CA LEU A 115 -6.37 10.77 -5.39
C LEU A 115 -6.31 12.04 -6.25
N GLU A 116 -7.41 12.42 -6.89
CA GLU A 116 -7.52 13.67 -7.67
C GLU A 116 -7.32 14.90 -6.79
N LYS A 117 -8.03 15.02 -5.66
CA LYS A 117 -7.84 16.13 -4.71
C LYS A 117 -6.40 16.26 -4.22
N TYR A 118 -5.74 15.13 -3.97
CA TYR A 118 -4.33 15.14 -3.56
C TYR A 118 -3.40 15.55 -4.70
N SER A 119 -3.62 15.00 -5.90
CA SER A 119 -2.88 15.34 -7.11
C SER A 119 -2.99 16.83 -7.46
N ASP A 120 -4.20 17.40 -7.40
CA ASP A 120 -4.43 18.82 -7.71
C ASP A 120 -3.82 19.74 -6.64
N LYS A 121 -3.86 19.33 -5.37
CA LYS A 121 -3.28 20.10 -4.26
C LYS A 121 -1.75 20.15 -4.28
N TYR A 122 -1.11 19.05 -4.66
CA TYR A 122 0.35 18.89 -4.57
C TYR A 122 1.05 18.80 -5.92
N GLY A 123 0.31 18.84 -7.04
CA GLY A 123 0.84 18.72 -8.39
C GLY A 123 1.43 17.35 -8.73
N SER A 124 1.13 16.30 -7.96
CA SER A 124 1.75 14.98 -8.13
C SER A 124 0.89 14.02 -8.95
N THR A 125 1.51 13.29 -9.87
CA THR A 125 0.90 12.16 -10.60
C THR A 125 1.18 10.81 -9.94
N ASP A 126 2.09 10.78 -8.97
CA ASP A 126 2.52 9.60 -8.24
C ASP A 126 2.20 9.79 -6.76
N ILE A 127 1.38 8.91 -6.20
CA ILE A 127 0.91 9.00 -4.82
C ILE A 127 1.27 7.70 -4.11
N ARG A 128 2.08 7.82 -3.06
CA ARG A 128 2.32 6.74 -2.10
C ARG A 128 1.50 7.00 -0.85
N MET A 129 0.55 6.13 -0.57
CA MET A 129 -0.26 6.22 0.65
C MET A 129 0.05 5.07 1.58
N VAL A 130 0.15 5.40 2.87
CA VAL A 130 0.34 4.44 3.94
C VAL A 130 -0.92 4.46 4.78
N LEU A 131 -1.67 3.36 4.76
CA LEU A 131 -2.90 3.19 5.53
C LEU A 131 -2.59 2.36 6.76
N SER A 132 -2.71 2.96 7.94
CA SER A 132 -2.78 2.22 9.20
C SER A 132 -4.20 1.76 9.38
N LEU A 133 -4.40 0.49 9.71
CA LEU A 133 -5.71 0.01 10.13
C LEU A 133 -5.98 0.54 11.54
N ASN A 134 -7.21 1.03 11.77
CA ASN A 134 -7.69 1.44 13.09
C ASN A 134 -8.37 0.27 13.81
#